data_AF-A0AAU7QAX6-F1
#
_entry.id   AF-A0AAU7QAX6-F1
#
_cell.length_a   1.000
_cell.length_b   1.000
_cell.length_c   1.000
_cell.angle_alpha   90.00
_cell.angle_beta   90.00
_cell.angle_gamma   90.00
#
_symmetry.space_group_name_H-M   'P 1'
#
loop_
_entity.id
_entity.type
_entity.pdbx_description
1 polymer ?
#
loop_
_entity_poly.entity_id
_entity_poly.type
_entity_poly.pdbx_seq_one_letter_code
_entity_poly.pdbx_strand_id
1 'polypeptide(L)'
;MESCIAYTLRVLDAIGIVKGAGHTELILSSDGPRLLEVGARASGAANPTAIRIATGSDQLELMRYAYTSPASFHQARERYQLNRPLRCVHAIASQNQPFSHAELRNFLETLPGFVSVVMKIAEGTRLKPTTDVFTCPAAFFLTGENEQDIAQDYVRYRQWEAVNL
;
A
#
# COMPACT_ATOMS: atom_id res chain seq x y z
N MET A 1 16.87 -8.57 -0.87
CA MET A 1 15.62 -8.64 -1.65
C MET A 1 15.43 -10.02 -2.25
N GLU A 2 16.38 -10.52 -3.06
CA GLU A 2 16.28 -11.87 -3.68
C GLU A 2 16.04 -13.01 -2.68
N SER A 3 16.71 -12.99 -1.53
CA SER A 3 16.50 -14.00 -0.48
C SER A 3 15.07 -14.01 0.06
N CYS A 4 14.44 -12.85 0.22
CA CYS A 4 13.05 -12.73 0.64
C CYS A 4 12.11 -13.27 -0.43
N ILE A 5 12.33 -12.94 -1.71
CA ILE A 5 11.52 -13.43 -2.82
C ILE A 5 11.59 -14.96 -2.90
N ALA A 6 12.80 -15.54 -2.90
CA ALA A 6 12.99 -16.98 -2.95
C ALA A 6 12.37 -17.69 -1.74
N TYR A 7 12.49 -17.11 -0.55
CA TYR A 7 11.85 -17.64 0.66
C TYR A 7 10.32 -17.62 0.54
N THR A 8 9.73 -16.50 0.12
CA THR A 8 8.28 -16.36 -0.05
C THR A 8 7.74 -17.37 -1.06
N LEU A 9 8.40 -17.56 -2.21
CA LEU A 9 7.97 -18.54 -3.22
C LEU A 9 7.92 -19.97 -2.63
N ARG A 10 8.94 -20.38 -1.88
CA ARG A 10 8.93 -21.70 -1.20
C ARG A 10 7.83 -21.82 -0.14
N VAL A 11 7.53 -20.73 0.58
CA VAL A 11 6.42 -20.71 1.53
C VAL A 11 5.10 -20.94 0.82
N LEU A 12 4.85 -20.22 -0.29
CA LEU A 12 3.63 -20.36 -1.09
C LEU A 12 3.45 -21.80 -1.60
N ASP A 13 4.52 -22.42 -2.10
CA ASP A 13 4.52 -23.83 -2.50
C ASP A 13 4.19 -24.77 -1.33
N ALA A 14 4.84 -24.57 -0.18
CA ALA A 14 4.70 -25.45 0.98
C ALA A 14 3.28 -25.46 1.58
N ILE A 15 2.56 -24.34 1.48
CA ILE A 15 1.18 -24.21 1.98
C ILE A 15 0.12 -24.43 0.88
N GLY A 16 0.55 -24.67 -0.36
CA GLY A 16 -0.35 -24.97 -1.48
C GLY A 16 -1.04 -23.75 -2.13
N ILE A 17 -0.49 -22.54 -1.99
CA ILE A 17 -0.97 -21.38 -2.77
C ILE A 17 -0.34 -21.42 -4.16
N VAL A 18 -0.99 -22.14 -5.07
CA VAL A 18 -0.50 -22.37 -6.45
C VAL A 18 -1.21 -21.53 -7.52
N LYS A 19 -2.29 -20.82 -7.15
CA LYS A 19 -3.09 -20.00 -8.06
C LYS A 19 -3.74 -18.82 -7.32
N GLY A 20 -3.75 -17.66 -7.96
CA GLY A 20 -4.38 -16.45 -7.45
C GLY A 20 -3.38 -15.52 -6.77
N ALA A 21 -3.85 -14.77 -5.77
CA ALA A 21 -3.05 -13.79 -5.04
C ALA A 21 -2.53 -14.39 -3.71
N GLY A 22 -1.29 -14.05 -3.35
CA GLY A 22 -0.73 -14.26 -2.02
C GLY A 22 -0.30 -12.93 -1.40
N HIS A 23 -0.61 -12.73 -0.13
CA HIS A 23 -0.06 -11.66 0.71
C HIS A 23 0.82 -12.29 1.77
N THR A 24 2.08 -11.86 1.88
CA THR A 24 3.06 -12.44 2.81
C THR A 24 3.72 -11.34 3.61
N GLU A 25 3.73 -11.50 4.93
CA GLU A 25 4.44 -10.66 5.88
C GLU A 25 5.60 -11.46 6.44
N LEU A 26 6.79 -10.86 6.43
CA LEU A 26 8.01 -11.51 6.89
C LEU A 26 8.91 -10.49 7.58
N ILE A 27 9.80 -11.00 8.44
CA ILE A 27 10.86 -10.23 9.07
C ILE A 27 12.19 -10.69 8.49
N LEU A 28 13.00 -9.75 8.00
CA LEU A 28 14.37 -10.04 7.59
C LEU A 28 15.30 -9.88 8.81
N SER A 29 15.81 -10.98 9.35
CA SER A 29 16.81 -10.96 10.44
C SER A 29 18.23 -11.23 9.91
N SER A 30 19.22 -11.21 10.81
CA SER A 30 20.61 -11.61 10.50
C SER A 30 20.72 -13.02 9.93
N ASP A 31 19.80 -13.91 10.30
CA ASP A 31 19.78 -15.31 9.85
C ASP A 31 18.96 -15.52 8.57
N GLY A 32 18.39 -14.44 8.02
CA GLY A 32 17.53 -14.47 6.84
C GLY A 32 16.05 -14.20 7.10
N PRO A 33 15.20 -14.34 6.07
CA PRO A 33 13.76 -14.06 6.18
C PRO A 33 13.04 -15.10 7.05
N ARG A 34 12.15 -14.61 7.92
CA ARG A 34 11.26 -15.42 8.78
C ARG A 34 9.82 -15.06 8.45
N LEU A 35 8.99 -16.08 8.21
CA LEU A 35 7.56 -15.91 7.94
C LEU A 35 6.85 -15.37 9.19
N LEU A 36 6.01 -14.36 9.03
CA LEU A 36 5.08 -13.87 10.05
C LEU A 36 3.64 -14.30 9.72
N GLU A 37 3.14 -13.91 8.55
CA GLU A 37 1.82 -14.27 8.04
C GLU A 37 1.88 -14.56 6.54
N VAL A 38 1.05 -15.49 6.07
CA VAL A 38 0.75 -15.66 4.65
C VAL A 38 -0.72 -15.99 4.45
N GLY A 39 -1.36 -15.34 3.48
CA GLY A 39 -2.76 -15.57 3.14
C GLY A 39 -3.01 -15.61 1.64
N ALA A 40 -3.92 -16.49 1.22
CA ALA A 40 -4.39 -16.63 -0.17
C ALA A 40 -5.39 -15.51 -0.53
N ARG A 41 -4.92 -14.26 -0.47
CA ARG A 41 -5.71 -13.05 -0.72
C ARG A 41 -4.82 -11.96 -1.28
N ALA A 42 -5.46 -10.95 -1.87
CA ALA A 42 -4.78 -9.72 -2.19
C ALA A 42 -4.35 -8.95 -0.92
N SER A 43 -3.36 -8.07 -1.07
CA SER A 43 -2.93 -7.17 -0.01
C SER A 43 -4.09 -6.29 0.48
N GLY A 44 -4.14 -6.03 1.79
CA GLY A 44 -5.12 -5.12 2.40
C GLY A 44 -4.96 -3.66 1.97
N ALA A 45 -3.81 -3.32 1.36
CA ALA A 45 -3.53 -2.02 0.76
C ALA A 45 -3.62 -2.08 -0.79
N ALA A 46 -4.34 -3.05 -1.36
CA ALA A 46 -4.51 -3.13 -2.81
C ALA A 46 -5.20 -1.87 -3.35
N ASN A 47 -4.47 -1.09 -4.14
CA ASN A 47 -4.97 0.07 -4.86
C ASN A 47 -4.50 -0.03 -6.31
N PRO A 48 -5.33 -0.57 -7.24
CA PRO A 48 -4.90 -0.80 -8.61
C PRO A 48 -4.33 0.44 -9.30
N THR A 49 -4.94 1.61 -9.09
CA THR A 49 -4.46 2.87 -9.67
C THR A 49 -3.04 3.19 -9.24
N ALA A 50 -2.77 3.15 -7.93
CA ALA A 50 -1.45 3.45 -7.38
C ALA A 50 -0.40 2.37 -7.74
N ILE A 51 -0.77 1.10 -7.64
CA ILE A 51 0.16 -0.02 -7.88
C ILE A 51 0.55 -0.13 -9.35
N ARG A 52 -0.37 0.17 -10.29
CA ARG A 52 -0.07 0.22 -11.72
C ARG A 52 0.91 1.33 -12.08
N ILE A 53 0.82 2.49 -11.44
CA ILE A 53 1.82 3.56 -11.61
C ILE A 53 3.21 3.03 -11.22
N ALA A 54 3.29 2.32 -10.09
CA ALA A 54 4.56 1.83 -9.57
C ALA A 54 5.15 0.67 -10.37
N THR A 55 4.32 -0.25 -10.88
CA THR A 55 4.81 -1.56 -11.39
C THR A 55 4.29 -1.95 -12.77
N GLY A 56 3.39 -1.15 -13.37
CA GLY A 56 2.75 -1.43 -14.66
C GLY A 56 1.64 -2.48 -14.62
N SER A 57 1.42 -3.14 -13.49
CA SER A 57 0.33 -4.11 -13.28
C SER A 57 -0.16 -4.02 -11.83
N ASP A 58 -1.21 -4.75 -11.47
CA ASP A 58 -1.62 -4.89 -10.08
C ASP A 58 -2.06 -6.33 -9.76
N GLN A 59 -2.08 -6.65 -8.47
CA GLN A 59 -2.36 -8.00 -8.00
C GLN A 59 -3.80 -8.46 -8.34
N LEU A 60 -4.79 -7.56 -8.35
CA LEU A 60 -6.19 -7.92 -8.66
C LEU A 60 -6.35 -8.24 -10.14
N GLU A 61 -5.66 -7.49 -11.01
CA GLU A 61 -5.62 -7.77 -12.45
C GLU A 61 -4.96 -9.11 -12.77
N LEU A 62 -3.76 -9.36 -12.21
CA LEU A 62 -3.07 -10.63 -12.43
C LEU A 62 -3.87 -11.81 -11.85
N MET A 63 -4.51 -11.62 -10.69
CA MET A 63 -5.41 -12.62 -10.12
C MET A 63 -6.60 -12.90 -11.06
N ARG A 64 -7.24 -11.85 -11.60
CA ARG A 64 -8.32 -12.00 -12.60
C ARG A 64 -7.83 -12.82 -13.79
N TYR A 65 -6.69 -12.48 -14.38
CA TYR A 65 -6.15 -13.23 -15.52
C TYR A 65 -5.87 -14.70 -15.18
N ALA A 66 -5.32 -14.99 -14.00
CA ALA A 66 -5.09 -16.36 -13.57
C ALA A 66 -6.37 -17.21 -13.58
N TYR A 67 -7.52 -16.62 -13.22
CA TYR A 67 -8.81 -17.34 -13.18
C TYR A 67 -9.57 -17.33 -14.49
N THR A 68 -9.54 -16.24 -15.25
CA THR A 68 -10.44 -16.04 -16.39
C THR A 68 -9.74 -16.00 -17.75
N SER A 69 -8.42 -15.82 -17.78
CA SER A 69 -7.67 -15.55 -19.02
C SER A 69 -6.22 -16.07 -18.96
N PRO A 70 -6.01 -17.40 -18.99
CA PRO A 70 -4.67 -18.00 -18.84
C PRO A 70 -3.65 -17.50 -19.85
N ALA A 71 -4.06 -17.26 -21.11
CA ALA A 71 -3.16 -16.72 -22.14
C ALA A 71 -2.59 -15.35 -21.73
N SER A 72 -3.42 -14.45 -21.22
CA SER A 72 -2.99 -13.13 -20.71
C SER A 72 -2.12 -13.27 -19.47
N PHE A 73 -2.41 -14.23 -18.60
CA PHE A 73 -1.57 -14.50 -17.42
C PHE A 73 -0.16 -14.96 -17.83
N HIS A 74 -0.03 -15.84 -18.82
CA HIS A 74 1.28 -16.31 -19.31
C HIS A 74 2.07 -15.24 -20.07
N GLN A 75 1.42 -14.17 -20.54
CA GLN A 75 2.10 -13.02 -21.14
C GLN A 75 2.59 -12.02 -20.08
N ALA A 76 2.06 -12.08 -18.86
CA ALA A 76 2.51 -11.22 -17.78
C ALA A 76 3.93 -11.59 -17.35
N ARG A 77 4.66 -10.59 -16.85
CA ARG A 77 6.01 -10.83 -16.33
C ARG A 77 5.93 -11.56 -15.00
N GLU A 78 6.78 -12.57 -14.83
CA GLU A 78 6.93 -13.28 -13.55
C GLU A 78 7.39 -12.35 -12.42
N ARG A 79 8.23 -11.37 -12.76
CA ARG A 79 8.70 -10.33 -11.84
C ARG A 79 8.31 -8.96 -12.36
N TYR A 80 7.73 -8.14 -11.49
CA TYR A 80 7.46 -6.76 -11.82
C TYR A 80 8.77 -5.96 -11.96
N GLN A 81 8.72 -4.88 -12.72
CA GLN A 81 9.75 -3.84 -12.69
C GLN A 81 9.19 -2.64 -11.93
N LEU A 82 9.99 -2.06 -11.05
CA LEU A 82 9.62 -0.82 -10.38
C LEU A 82 9.83 0.33 -11.35
N ASN A 83 8.73 0.86 -11.88
CA ASN A 83 8.73 1.98 -12.82
C ASN A 83 8.79 3.33 -12.08
N ARG A 84 8.06 3.42 -10.97
CA ARG A 84 8.04 4.59 -10.07
C ARG A 84 8.01 4.14 -8.61
N PRO A 85 8.66 4.86 -7.69
CA PRO A 85 8.50 4.60 -6.28
C PRO A 85 7.06 4.91 -5.83
N LEU A 86 6.62 4.24 -4.76
CA LEU A 86 5.26 4.37 -4.25
C LEU A 86 5.26 4.19 -2.74
N ARG A 87 4.48 5.02 -2.04
CA ARG A 87 4.30 4.94 -0.59
C ARG A 87 2.82 4.97 -0.23
N CYS A 88 2.36 3.97 0.51
CA CYS A 88 1.10 4.04 1.24
C CYS A 88 1.35 4.77 2.57
N VAL A 89 0.51 5.76 2.88
CA VAL A 89 0.58 6.51 4.13
C VAL A 89 -0.74 6.33 4.88
N HIS A 90 -0.64 5.86 6.12
CA HIS A 90 -1.75 5.90 7.07
C HIS A 90 -1.69 7.19 7.86
N ALA A 91 -2.82 7.91 7.88
CA ALA A 91 -2.99 9.11 8.67
C ALA A 91 -2.96 8.77 10.16
N ILE A 92 -2.38 9.64 10.97
CA ILE A 92 -2.28 9.51 12.42
C ILE A 92 -3.02 10.69 13.01
N ALA A 93 -4.18 10.41 13.62
CA ALA A 93 -4.90 11.39 14.39
C ALA A 93 -4.27 11.53 15.78
N SER A 94 -4.03 12.76 16.20
CA SER A 94 -3.48 13.15 17.50
C SER A 94 -4.32 14.25 18.18
N GLN A 95 -5.08 15.01 17.39
CA GLN A 95 -5.96 16.08 17.82
C GLN A 95 -7.37 15.55 18.14
N ASN A 96 -8.09 16.29 18.97
CA ASN A 96 -9.46 15.98 19.38
C ASN A 96 -10.45 16.98 18.76
N GLN A 97 -10.58 16.93 17.43
CA GLN A 97 -11.41 17.83 16.63
C GLN A 97 -12.25 17.08 15.58
N PRO A 98 -13.30 17.70 15.01
CA PRO A 98 -14.05 17.10 13.90
C PRO A 98 -13.15 16.85 12.68
N PHE A 99 -13.22 15.66 12.10
CA PHE A 99 -12.48 15.32 10.88
C PHE A 99 -13.12 15.94 9.64
N SER A 100 -12.35 16.73 8.88
CA SER A 100 -12.79 17.24 7.58
C SER A 100 -12.12 16.50 6.42
N HIS A 101 -12.93 15.80 5.62
CA HIS A 101 -12.54 15.15 4.37
C HIS A 101 -12.07 16.17 3.34
N ALA A 102 -12.75 17.32 3.27
CA ALA A 102 -12.41 18.38 2.34
C ALA A 102 -11.06 19.00 2.67
N GLU A 103 -10.78 19.27 3.95
CA GLU A 103 -9.51 19.84 4.37
C GLU A 103 -8.32 18.91 4.07
N LEU A 104 -8.44 17.63 4.43
CA LEU A 104 -7.41 16.63 4.11
C LEU A 104 -7.24 16.48 2.60
N ARG A 105 -8.34 16.35 1.84
CA ARG A 105 -8.28 16.21 0.38
C ARG A 105 -7.61 17.40 -0.28
N ASN A 106 -8.04 18.62 0.07
CA ASN A 106 -7.50 19.85 -0.50
C ASN A 106 -6.00 19.96 -0.22
N PHE A 107 -5.57 19.61 1.00
CA PHE A 107 -4.14 19.60 1.32
C PHE A 107 -3.38 18.56 0.49
N LEU A 108 -3.87 17.31 0.43
CA LEU A 108 -3.25 16.24 -0.34
C LEU A 108 -3.13 16.59 -1.82
N GLU A 109 -4.14 17.22 -2.40
CA GLU A 109 -4.12 17.69 -3.80
C GLU A 109 -3.07 18.78 -4.07
N THR A 110 -2.50 19.41 -3.03
CA THR A 110 -1.35 20.32 -3.18
C THR A 110 0.01 19.61 -3.20
N LEU A 111 0.06 18.30 -2.96
CA LEU A 111 1.27 17.50 -3.00
C LEU A 111 1.49 16.99 -4.44
N PRO A 112 2.61 17.29 -5.09
CA PRO A 112 2.89 16.83 -6.46
C PRO A 112 2.75 15.32 -6.66
N GLY A 113 3.10 14.53 -5.64
CA GLY A 113 3.07 13.08 -5.65
C GLY A 113 1.73 12.44 -5.27
N PHE A 114 0.67 13.22 -5.00
CA PHE A 114 -0.61 12.66 -4.57
C PHE A 114 -1.28 11.81 -5.66
N VAL A 115 -1.68 10.58 -5.29
CA VAL A 115 -2.34 9.65 -6.20
C VAL A 115 -3.82 9.43 -5.87
N SER A 116 -4.11 9.09 -4.61
CA SER A 116 -5.47 8.74 -4.18
C SER A 116 -5.57 8.73 -2.67
N VAL A 117 -6.77 8.94 -2.13
CA VAL A 117 -7.08 8.87 -0.69
C VAL A 117 -8.35 8.07 -0.45
N VAL A 118 -8.35 7.28 0.62
CA VAL A 118 -9.52 6.63 1.20
C VAL A 118 -9.75 7.23 2.58
N MET A 119 -10.92 7.82 2.78
CA MET A 119 -11.40 8.25 4.10
C MET A 119 -11.98 7.03 4.82
N LYS A 120 -11.50 6.73 6.02
CA LYS A 120 -11.88 5.52 6.77
C LYS A 120 -12.91 5.78 7.86
N ILE A 121 -13.09 7.04 8.24
CA ILE A 121 -14.13 7.49 9.17
C ILE A 121 -15.00 8.55 8.49
N ALA A 122 -16.24 8.73 8.96
CA ALA A 122 -17.19 9.66 8.37
C ALA A 122 -16.80 11.13 8.59
N GLU A 123 -17.24 12.01 7.68
CA GLU A 123 -17.12 13.47 7.81
C GLU A 123 -17.67 13.95 9.16
N GLY A 124 -16.98 14.89 9.80
CA GLY A 124 -17.38 15.46 11.08
C GLY A 124 -17.20 14.52 12.28
N THR A 125 -16.76 13.27 12.08
CA THR A 125 -16.43 12.36 13.18
C THR A 125 -15.34 13.00 14.03
N ARG A 126 -15.54 13.03 15.34
CA ARG A 126 -14.54 13.55 16.27
C ARG A 126 -13.32 12.63 16.29
N LEU A 127 -12.17 13.16 15.88
CA LEU A 127 -10.90 12.47 15.87
C LEU A 127 -10.52 12.01 17.27
N LYS A 128 -9.91 10.83 17.33
CA LYS A 128 -9.35 10.23 18.54
C LYS A 128 -7.91 9.81 18.24
N PRO A 129 -7.02 9.79 19.25
CA PRO A 129 -5.66 9.32 19.07
C PRO A 129 -5.63 7.95 18.35
N THR A 130 -4.88 7.87 17.26
CA THR A 130 -4.69 6.61 16.52
C THR A 130 -3.84 5.67 17.35
N THR A 131 -4.36 4.47 17.62
CA THR A 131 -3.68 3.42 18.40
C THR A 131 -3.26 2.23 17.53
N ASP A 132 -3.88 2.08 16.36
CA ASP A 132 -3.65 0.99 15.42
C ASP A 132 -4.10 1.38 14.00
N VAL A 133 -3.90 0.47 13.04
CA VAL A 133 -4.29 0.69 11.64
C VAL A 133 -5.80 0.85 11.44
N PHE A 134 -6.66 0.30 12.30
CA PHE A 134 -8.12 0.41 12.17
C PHE A 134 -8.64 1.76 12.63
N THR A 135 -8.00 2.35 13.65
CA THR A 135 -8.31 3.68 14.18
C THR A 135 -7.79 4.84 13.31
N CYS A 136 -6.99 4.56 12.27
CA CYS A 136 -6.45 5.59 11.39
C CYS A 136 -7.58 6.25 10.54
N PRO A 137 -7.68 7.59 10.48
CA PRO A 137 -8.84 8.26 9.88
C PRO A 137 -8.85 8.21 8.35
N ALA A 138 -7.69 8.04 7.73
CA ALA A 138 -7.54 7.93 6.27
C ALA A 138 -6.28 7.14 5.91
N ALA A 139 -6.22 6.70 4.65
CA ALA A 139 -5.01 6.17 4.02
C ALA A 139 -4.90 6.69 2.59
N PHE A 140 -3.69 7.00 2.12
CA PHE A 140 -3.47 7.55 0.79
C PHE A 140 -2.15 7.08 0.20
N PHE A 141 -1.99 7.29 -1.11
CA PHE A 141 -0.78 6.92 -1.84
C PHE A 141 -0.05 8.16 -2.37
N LEU A 142 1.27 8.13 -2.22
CA LEU A 142 2.22 9.08 -2.80
C LEU A 142 3.12 8.36 -3.82
N THR A 143 3.46 9.04 -4.90
CA THR A 143 4.45 8.61 -5.92
C THR A 143 5.35 9.78 -6.30
N GLY A 144 6.34 9.54 -7.15
CA GLY A 144 7.28 10.55 -7.65
C GLY A 144 8.14 9.98 -8.76
N GLU A 145 9.09 10.75 -9.27
CA GLU A 145 10.10 10.22 -10.20
C GLU A 145 11.19 9.45 -9.43
N ASN A 146 11.42 9.82 -8.17
CA ASN A 146 12.41 9.17 -7.30
C ASN A 146 11.99 9.20 -5.81
N GLU A 147 12.72 8.48 -4.94
CA GLU A 147 12.40 8.37 -3.51
C GLU A 147 12.46 9.72 -2.76
N GLN A 148 13.26 10.68 -3.24
CA GLN A 148 13.37 12.00 -2.63
C GLN A 148 12.07 12.80 -2.77
N ASP A 149 11.41 12.71 -3.93
CA ASP A 149 10.13 13.38 -4.19
C ASP A 149 9.07 12.91 -3.17
N ILE A 150 8.97 11.58 -2.99
CA ILE A 150 8.06 10.99 -1.99
C ILE A 150 8.44 11.40 -0.57
N ALA A 151 9.73 11.44 -0.25
CA ALA A 151 10.19 11.84 1.08
C ALA A 151 9.80 13.28 1.39
N GLN A 152 9.89 14.20 0.42
CA GLN A 152 9.49 15.60 0.57
C GLN A 152 7.97 15.73 0.83
N ASP A 153 7.14 15.09 0.00
CA ASP A 153 5.69 15.12 0.17
C ASP A 153 5.25 14.47 1.48
N TYR A 154 5.90 13.36 1.85
CA TYR A 154 5.64 12.69 3.11
C TYR A 154 5.96 13.58 4.32
N VAL A 155 7.10 14.29 4.30
CA VAL A 155 7.46 15.22 5.39
C VAL A 155 6.47 16.38 5.45
N ARG A 156 6.11 16.97 4.31
CA ARG A 156 5.12 18.05 4.23
C ARG A 156 3.76 17.59 4.78
N TYR A 157 3.34 16.37 4.44
CA TYR A 157 2.15 15.77 5.03
C TYR A 157 2.25 15.59 6.54
N ARG A 158 3.34 15.02 7.06
CA ARG A 158 3.49 14.82 8.52
C ARG A 158 3.49 16.12 9.32
N GLN A 159 4.02 17.20 8.74
CA GLN A 159 3.95 18.54 9.36
C GLN A 159 2.51 19.08 9.40
N TRP A 160 1.75 18.90 8.33
CA TRP A 160 0.34 19.29 8.28
C TRP A 160 -0.52 18.41 9.18
N GLU A 161 -0.29 17.09 9.19
CA GLU A 161 -1.00 16.13 10.03
C GLU A 161 -0.86 16.48 11.51
N ALA A 162 0.33 16.81 11.98
CA ALA A 162 0.59 17.11 13.40
C ALA A 162 -0.26 18.27 13.96
N VAL A 163 -0.72 19.19 13.11
CA VAL A 163 -1.52 20.35 13.53
C VAL A 163 -3.00 20.24 13.14
N ASN A 164 -3.36 19.36 12.19
CA ASN A 164 -4.72 19.25 11.67
C ASN A 164 -5.41 17.90 11.96
N LEU A 165 -4.70 16.87 12.42
CA LEU A 165 -5.24 15.54 12.72
C LEU A 165 -4.90 15.04 14.11
#